data_AF-A0A453G704-F1
#
_entry.id   AF-A0A453G704-F1
#
_cell.length_a   1.000
_cell.length_b   1.000
_cell.length_c   1.000
_cell.angle_alpha   90.00
_cell.angle_beta   90.00
_cell.angle_gamma   90.00
#
_symmetry.space_group_name_H-M   'P 1'
#
loop_
_entity.id
_entity.type
_entity.pdbx_description
1 polymer ?
#
loop_
_entity_poly.entity_id
_entity_poly.type
_entity_poly.pdbx_seq_one_letter_code
_entity_poly.pdbx_strand_id
1 'polypeptide(L)' 'KNKCLMSKWLYRLSVENDGMWAQILHNKYLQSKTLAQFTARPTDSPFWKGLMRTKDLFFRRTKFLVGNGMTTRFWEDT' A
#
# COMPACT_ATOMS: atom_id res chain seq x y z
N LYS A 1 8.44 7.99 -16.66
CA LYS A 1 8.17 6.78 -15.84
C LYS A 1 6.68 6.43 -15.92
N ASN A 2 6.34 5.15 -16.03
CA ASN A 2 4.94 4.70 -16.20
C ASN A 2 4.18 4.74 -14.87
N LYS A 3 3.47 5.84 -14.61
CA LYS A 3 2.67 6.05 -13.38
C LYS A 3 1.52 5.04 -13.25
N CYS A 4 0.90 4.65 -14.37
CA CYS A 4 -0.21 3.70 -14.39
C CYS A 4 0.22 2.33 -13.84
N LEU A 5 1.37 1.83 -14.31
CA LEU A 5 1.94 0.58 -13.82
C LEU A 5 2.20 0.63 -12.31
N MET A 6 2.80 1.71 -11.81
CA MET A 6 3.09 1.88 -10.38
C MET A 6 1.81 1.94 -9.53
N SER A 7 0.78 2.65 -9.99
CA SER A 7 -0.52 2.67 -9.33
C SER A 7 -1.19 1.29 -9.31
N LYS A 8 -1.08 0.50 -10.39
CA LYS A 8 -1.57 -0.89 -10.40
C LYS A 8 -0.84 -1.77 -9.39
N TRP A 9 0.47 -1.59 -9.25
CA TRP A 9 1.25 -2.28 -8.22
C TRP A 9 0.83 -1.89 -6.79
N LEU A 10 0.63 -0.59 -6.54
CA LEU A 10 0.13 -0.10 -5.23
C LEU A 10 -1.26 -0.67 -4.92
N TYR A 11 -2.15 -0.72 -5.92
CA TYR A 11 -3.47 -1.34 -5.77
C TYR A 11 -3.38 -2.82 -5.39
N ARG A 12 -2.61 -3.61 -6.15
CA ARG A 12 -2.43 -5.03 -5.84
C ARG A 12 -1.84 -5.24 -4.46
N LEU A 13 -0.82 -4.46 -4.08
CA LEU A 13 -0.21 -4.54 -2.75
C LEU A 13 -1.19 -4.16 -1.62
N SER A 14 -2.18 -3.31 -1.89
CA SER A 14 -3.20 -2.92 -0.91
C SER A 14 -4.35 -3.92 -0.76
N VAL A 15 -4.52 -4.85 -1.70
CA VAL A 15 -5.68 -5.77 -1.75
C VAL A 15 -5.24 -7.24 -1.62
N GLU A 16 -4.11 -7.62 -2.22
CA GLU A 16 -3.57 -8.98 -2.18
C GLU A 16 -2.58 -9.10 -1.01
N ASN A 17 -2.99 -9.75 0.08
CA ASN A 17 -2.12 -10.01 1.22
C ASN A 17 -1.56 -11.45 1.25
N ASP A 18 -2.23 -12.38 0.57
CA ASP A 18 -1.93 -13.82 0.65
C ASP A 18 -0.98 -14.31 -0.45
N GLY A 19 -0.71 -13.48 -1.46
CA GLY A 19 0.23 -13.83 -2.53
C GLY A 19 1.67 -13.85 -2.02
N MET A 20 2.45 -14.87 -2.39
CA MET A 20 3.86 -14.99 -1.99
C MET A 20 4.70 -13.73 -2.30
N TRP A 21 4.47 -13.11 -3.45
CA TRP A 21 5.13 -11.86 -3.83
C TRP A 21 4.74 -10.68 -2.91
N ALA A 22 3.48 -10.63 -2.48
CA ALA A 22 2.96 -9.58 -1.60
C ALA A 22 3.54 -9.73 -0.20
N GLN A 23 3.58 -10.97 0.32
CA GLN A 23 4.24 -11.29 1.60
C GLN A 23 5.72 -10.89 1.60
N ILE A 24 6.45 -11.17 0.52
CA ILE A 24 7.86 -10.76 0.39
C ILE A 24 7.99 -9.23 0.46
N LEU A 25 7.14 -8.49 -0.27
CA LEU A 25 7.18 -7.02 -0.25
C LEU A 25 6.76 -6.45 1.10
N HIS A 26 5.74 -7.03 1.74
CA HIS A 26 5.31 -6.66 3.08
C HIS A 26 6.45 -6.86 4.06
N ASN A 27 7.05 -8.04 4.12
CA ASN A 27 8.13 -8.34 5.07
C ASN A 27 9.39 -7.50 4.81
N LYS A 28 9.72 -7.25 3.54
CA LYS A 28 10.91 -6.47 3.17
C LYS A 28 10.78 -4.98 3.45
N TYR A 29 9.62 -4.40 3.18
CA TYR A 29 9.47 -2.94 3.21
C TYR A 29 8.49 -2.44 4.26
N LEU A 30 7.32 -3.06 4.39
CA LEU A 30 6.23 -2.55 5.23
C LEU A 30 6.34 -3.03 6.68
N GLN A 31 6.81 -4.26 6.91
CA GLN A 31 6.84 -4.91 8.22
C GLN A 31 5.43 -4.84 8.86
N SER A 32 5.30 -4.21 10.02
CA SER A 32 4.02 -3.96 10.71
C SER A 32 3.32 -2.66 10.29
N LYS A 33 3.91 -1.86 9.40
CA LYS A 33 3.36 -0.57 8.97
C LYS A 33 2.43 -0.75 7.78
N THR A 34 1.43 0.11 7.69
CA THR A 34 0.58 0.18 6.49
C THR A 34 1.30 0.90 5.35
N LEU A 35 0.84 0.65 4.12
CA LEU A 35 1.35 1.31 2.92
C LEU A 35 1.28 2.85 3.05
N ALA A 36 0.25 3.38 3.71
CA ALA A 36 0.08 4.81 3.95
C ALA A 36 1.17 5.39 4.85
N GLN A 37 1.55 4.65 5.90
CA GLN A 37 2.53 5.08 6.91
C GLN A 37 3.98 5.04 6.42
N PHE A 38 4.28 4.30 5.35
CA PHE A 38 5.67 4.12 4.91
C PHE A 38 6.19 5.29 4.05
N THR A 39 7.46 5.64 4.25
CA THR A 39 8.22 6.62 3.46
C THR A 39 9.51 5.99 2.94
N ALA A 40 9.88 6.28 1.68
CA ALA A 40 11.08 5.71 1.05
C ALA A 40 12.36 6.03 1.83
N ARG A 41 13.20 5.01 2.02
CA ARG A 41 14.53 5.11 2.63
C ARG A 41 15.61 5.26 1.55
N PRO A 42 16.77 5.87 1.86
CA PRO A 42 17.89 5.97 0.92
C PRO A 42 18.40 4.61 0.42
N THR A 43 18.30 3.57 1.23
CA THR A 43 18.75 2.21 0.91
C THR A 43 17.72 1.38 0.13
N ASP A 44 16.51 1.91 -0.08
CA ASP A 44 15.46 1.18 -0.78
C ASP A 44 15.78 0.97 -2.26
N SER A 45 15.26 -0.13 -2.80
CA SER A 45 15.41 -0.44 -4.22
C SER A 45 14.81 0.65 -5.11
N PRO A 46 15.36 0.86 -6.32
CA PRO A 46 14.79 1.81 -7.29
C PRO A 46 13.32 1.55 -7.62
N PHE A 47 12.90 0.28 -7.60
CA PHE A 47 11.50 -0.13 -7.76
C PHE A 47 10.63 0.43 -6.63
N TRP A 48 11.01 0.17 -5.38
CA TRP A 48 10.24 0.62 -4.21
C TRP A 48 10.16 2.15 -4.13
N LYS A 49 11.27 2.84 -4.42
CA LYS A 49 11.28 4.30 -4.55
C LYS A 49 10.32 4.80 -5.65
N GLY A 50 10.13 4.04 -6.72
CA GLY A 50 9.14 4.32 -7.76
C GLY A 50 7.70 4.24 -7.26
N LEU A 51 7.39 3.20 -6.46
CA LEU A 51 6.09 3.05 -5.81
C LEU A 51 5.81 4.19 -4.85
N MET A 52 6.76 4.51 -3.95
CA MET A 52 6.59 5.57 -2.95
C MET A 52 6.38 6.95 -3.57
N ARG A 53 7.02 7.26 -4.70
CA ARG A 53 6.75 8.51 -5.45
C ARG A 53 5.35 8.59 -6.06
N THR A 54 4.72 7.44 -6.31
CA THR A 54 3.37 7.36 -6.89
C THR A 54 2.30 7.22 -5.81
N LYS A 55 2.71 6.85 -4.58
CA LYS A 55 1.86 6.63 -3.41
C LYS A 55 0.86 7.76 -3.17
N ASP A 56 1.34 9.00 -3.15
CA ASP A 56 0.49 10.15 -2.83
C ASP A 56 -0.56 10.44 -3.91
N LEU A 57 -0.23 10.16 -5.17
CA LEU A 57 -1.19 10.29 -6.28
C LEU A 57 -2.22 9.17 -6.24
N PHE A 58 -1.80 7.96 -5.89
CA PHE A 58 -2.66 6.79 -5.73
C PHE A 58 -3.70 7.03 -4.62
N PHE A 59 -3.29 7.37 -3.40
CA PHE A 59 -4.24 7.61 -2.30
C PHE A 59 -5.18 8.81 -2.56
N ARG A 60 -4.75 9.81 -3.33
CA ARG A 60 -5.63 10.92 -3.74
C ARG A 60 -6.70 10.51 -4.76
N ARG A 61 -6.51 9.42 -5.49
CA ARG A 61 -7.39 8.99 -6.59
C ARG A 61 -8.10 7.67 -6.32
N THR A 62 -7.82 7.03 -5.19
CA THR A 62 -8.37 5.73 -4.81
C THR A 62 -9.15 5.87 -3.52
N LYS A 63 -10.34 5.27 -3.48
CA LYS A 63 -11.14 5.10 -2.26
C LYS A 63 -11.24 3.61 -1.97
N PHE A 64 -10.97 3.23 -0.73
CA PHE A 64 -11.19 1.87 -0.25
C PHE A 64 -12.56 1.83 0.42
N LEU A 65 -13.50 1.08 -0.16
CA LEU A 65 -14.81 0.85 0.45
C LEU A 65 -14.67 -0.31 1.43
N VAL A 66 -14.63 0.00 2.72
CA VAL A 66 -14.53 -1.01 3.78
C VAL A 66 -15.95 -1.49 4.13
N GLY A 67 -16.43 -2.50 3.40
CA GLY A 67 -17.72 -3.15 3.63
C GLY A 67 -18.94 -2.23 3.55
N ASN A 68 -20.09 -2.72 4.05
CA ASN A 68 -21.35 -1.97 4.14
C ASN A 68 -21.48 -1.17 5.46
N GLY A 69 -20.37 -0.94 6.16
CA GLY A 69 -20.34 -0.24 7.45
C GLY A 69 -20.85 -1.07 8.65
N MET A 70 -21.40 -2.27 8.46
CA MET A 70 -21.90 -3.08 9.58
C MET A 70 -20.81 -3.81 10.38
N THR A 71 -19.66 -4.09 9.76
CA THR A 71 -18.52 -4.80 10.38
C THR A 71 -17.29 -3.93 10.56
N THR A 72 -17.35 -2.66 10.15
CA THR A 72 -16.23 -1.73 10.28
C THR A 72 -16.31 -1.01 11.62
N ARG A 73 -15.88 -1.68 12.69
CA ARG A 73 -15.79 -1.11 14.05
C ARG A 73 -14.60 -0.17 14.15
N PHE A 74 -14.74 1.03 13.61
CA PHE A 74 -13.73 2.10 13.72
C PHE A 74 -13.65 2.68 15.15
N TRP A 75 -14.69 2.48 15.97
CA TRP A 75 -14.87 3.14 17.27
C TRP A 75 -14.74 2.20 18.48
N GLU A 76 -14.35 0.94 18.29
CA GLU A 76 -13.95 0.07 19.41
C GLU A 76 -12.46 0.24 19.79
N ASP A 77 -11.73 1.12 19.09
CA ASP A 77 -10.46 1.66 19.55
C ASP A 77 -10.73 2.70 20.66
N THR A 78 -10.93 2.23 21.89
CA THR A 78 -10.67 2.99 23.13
C THR A 78 -9.45 2.42 23.83
#